data_AF-A0A382U7S5-F1
#
_entry.id   AF-A0A382U7S5-F1
#
_cell.length_a   1.000
_cell.length_b   1.000
_cell.length_c   1.000
_cell.angle_alpha   90.00
_cell.angle_beta   90.00
_cell.angle_gamma   90.00
#
_symmetry.space_group_name_H-M   'P 1'
#
loop_
_entity.id
_entity.type
_entity.pdbx_description
1 polymer ?
#
loop_
_entity_poly.entity_id
_entity_poly.type
_entity_poly.pdbx_seq_one_letter_code
_entity_poly.pdbx_strand_id
1 'polypeptide(L)'
;MKIICQQELVDVVKAYDPDADEIALNEAYVFSMSRHRTQTRASGEPYFSHPLEVAGILASLKLDPASIITALLHDTVEDGVATMAEIEGQFGPVIGRLVEGV
;
A
#
# COMPACT_ATOMS: atom_id res chain seq x y z
N MET A 1 16.11 -4.77 8.35
CA MET A 1 15.22 -3.59 8.42
C MET A 1 14.07 -3.98 9.33
N LYS A 2 13.62 -3.13 10.26
CA LYS A 2 12.48 -3.47 11.11
C LYS A 2 11.23 -3.48 10.22
N ILE A 3 10.50 -4.59 10.17
CA ILE A 3 9.21 -4.64 9.46
C ILE A 3 8.27 -3.69 10.20
N ILE A 4 7.77 -2.69 9.50
CA ILE A 4 6.84 -1.70 10.03
C ILE A 4 5.44 -2.33 10.08
N CYS A 5 4.70 -2.15 11.17
CA CYS A 5 3.30 -2.61 11.21
C CYS A 5 2.34 -1.54 10.66
N GLN A 6 1.07 -1.91 10.42
CA GLN A 6 0.03 -1.00 9.92
C GLN A 6 0.01 0.34 10.66
N GLN A 7 -0.09 0.28 11.99
CA GLN A 7 -0.17 1.48 12.83
C GLN A 7 1.10 2.32 12.73
N GLU A 8 2.27 1.68 12.76
CA GLU A 8 3.54 2.40 12.63
C GLU A 8 3.63 3.12 11.27
N LEU A 9 3.13 2.54 10.17
CA LEU A 9 3.12 3.21 8.87
C LEU A 9 2.26 4.47 8.89
N VAL A 10 1.03 4.37 9.40
CA VAL A 10 0.12 5.52 9.54
C VAL A 10 0.75 6.59 10.43
N ASP A 11 1.30 6.20 11.58
CA ASP A 11 1.92 7.13 12.52
C ASP A 11 3.10 7.89 11.88
N VAL A 12 3.94 7.19 11.10
CA VAL A 12 5.04 7.82 10.36
C VAL A 12 4.52 8.82 9.34
N VAL A 13 3.49 8.47 8.57
CA VAL A 13 2.87 9.38 7.59
C VAL A 13 2.30 10.61 8.29
N LYS A 14 1.50 10.42 9.34
CA LYS A 14 0.87 11.49 10.11
C LYS A 14 1.88 12.41 10.82
N ALA A 15 3.06 11.90 11.15
CA ALA A 15 4.11 12.70 11.77
C ALA A 15 4.70 13.77 10.82
N TYR A 16 4.71 13.55 9.50
CA TYR A 16 5.16 14.56 8.53
C TYR A 16 4.02 15.20 7.73
N ASP A 17 2.86 14.56 7.63
CA ASP A 17 1.65 15.09 7.02
C ASP A 17 0.44 14.88 7.97
N PRO A 18 0.20 15.82 8.90
CA PRO A 18 -0.90 15.72 9.86
C PRO A 18 -2.29 15.72 9.24
N ASP A 19 -2.44 16.15 7.98
CA ASP A 19 -3.71 16.19 7.27
C ASP A 19 -3.95 14.94 6.42
N ALA A 20 -2.97 14.02 6.36
CA ALA A 20 -3.10 12.76 5.66
C ALA A 20 -4.35 11.98 6.11
N ASP A 21 -5.04 11.42 5.12
CA ASP A 21 -6.22 10.59 5.30
C ASP A 21 -5.82 9.21 5.84
N GLU A 22 -5.93 9.07 7.16
CA GLU A 22 -5.66 7.82 7.88
C GLU A 22 -6.60 6.69 7.46
N ILE A 23 -7.85 7.00 7.08
CA ILE A 23 -8.82 5.98 6.65
C ILE A 23 -8.34 5.38 5.34
N ALA A 24 -7.99 6.22 4.36
CA ALA A 24 -7.52 5.75 3.06
C ALA A 24 -6.24 4.90 3.16
N LEU A 25 -5.28 5.29 4.02
CA LEU A 25 -4.06 4.51 4.28
C LEU A 25 -4.38 3.12 4.88
N ASN A 26 -5.29 3.08 5.86
CA ASN A 26 -5.71 1.83 6.49
C ASN A 26 -6.48 0.93 5.53
N GLU A 27 -7.38 1.50 4.72
CA GLU A 27 -8.13 0.74 3.72
C GLU A 27 -7.20 0.13 2.67
N ALA A 28 -6.19 0.86 2.20
CA ALA A 28 -5.20 0.36 1.25
C ALA A 28 -4.37 -0.79 1.84
N TYR A 29 -3.95 -0.66 3.11
CA TYR A 29 -3.25 -1.72 3.84
C TYR A 29 -4.11 -2.99 3.92
N VAL A 30 -5.36 -2.86 4.40
CA VAL A 30 -6.27 -4.00 4.60
C VAL A 30 -6.60 -4.65 3.26
N PHE A 31 -6.84 -3.85 2.23
CA PHE A 31 -7.09 -4.35 0.87
C PHE A 31 -5.92 -5.21 0.41
N SER A 32 -4.72 -4.65 0.37
CA SER A 32 -3.51 -5.36 -0.11
C SER A 32 -3.23 -6.63 0.71
N MET A 33 -3.31 -6.55 2.03
CA MET A 33 -3.14 -7.72 2.91
C MET A 33 -4.16 -8.81 2.61
N SER A 34 -5.43 -8.44 2.38
CA SER A 34 -6.49 -9.40 2.07
C SER A 34 -6.31 -10.07 0.72
N ARG A 35 -5.82 -9.34 -0.30
CA ARG A 35 -5.60 -9.84 -1.66
C ARG A 35 -4.40 -10.78 -1.74
N HIS A 36 -3.32 -10.46 -1.02
CA HIS A 36 -2.10 -11.28 -0.99
C HIS A 36 -2.08 -12.33 0.13
N ARG A 37 -3.18 -12.53 0.88
CA ARG A 37 -3.21 -13.37 2.10
C ARG A 37 -2.74 -14.82 1.91
N THR A 38 -2.91 -15.38 0.71
CA THR A 38 -2.54 -16.77 0.39
C THR A 38 -1.23 -16.87 -0.39
N GLN A 39 -0.61 -15.74 -0.74
CA GLN A 39 0.62 -15.71 -1.51
C GLN A 39 1.83 -15.68 -0.58
N THR A 40 2.88 -16.39 -0.98
CA THR A 40 4.17 -16.42 -0.30
C THR A 40 5.27 -16.05 -1.25
N ARG A 41 6.32 -15.40 -0.74
CA ARG A 41 7.55 -15.14 -1.50
C ARG A 41 8.35 -16.43 -1.64
N ALA A 42 9.34 -16.43 -2.53
CA ALA A 42 10.29 -17.53 -2.66
C ALA A 42 11.06 -17.83 -1.35
N SER A 43 11.17 -16.86 -0.44
CA SER A 43 11.74 -17.02 0.90
C SER A 43 10.84 -17.78 1.89
N GLY A 44 9.55 -17.96 1.57
CA GLY A 44 8.53 -18.52 2.45
C GLY A 44 7.78 -17.49 3.31
N GLU A 45 8.15 -16.21 3.25
CA GLU A 45 7.44 -15.14 3.96
C GLU A 45 6.10 -14.79 3.27
N PRO A 46 5.10 -14.26 4.01
CA PRO A 46 3.87 -13.75 3.41
C PRO A 46 4.19 -12.66 2.38
N TYR A 47 3.60 -12.75 1.18
CA TYR A 47 3.90 -11.81 0.09
C TYR A 47 3.62 -10.35 0.46
N PHE A 48 2.58 -10.11 1.25
CA PHE A 48 2.19 -8.78 1.72
C PHE A 48 3.31 -8.01 2.46
N SER A 49 4.35 -8.67 2.96
CA SER A 49 5.50 -7.96 3.52
C SER A 49 6.19 -7.04 2.50
N HIS A 50 6.20 -7.39 1.21
CA HIS A 50 6.83 -6.61 0.15
C HIS A 50 6.16 -5.24 -0.07
N PRO A 51 4.85 -5.15 -0.39
CA PRO A 51 4.19 -3.84 -0.53
C PRO A 51 4.31 -2.96 0.73
N LEU A 52 4.30 -3.57 1.91
CA LEU A 52 4.46 -2.88 3.18
C LEU A 52 5.89 -2.32 3.39
N GLU A 53 6.92 -3.08 3.00
CA GLU A 53 8.31 -2.60 3.02
C GLU A 53 8.52 -1.42 2.07
N VAL A 54 7.98 -1.51 0.84
CA VAL A 54 8.04 -0.42 -0.14
C VAL A 54 7.36 0.84 0.41
N ALA A 55 6.14 0.71 0.95
CA ALA A 55 5.42 1.82 1.57
C ALA A 55 6.20 2.44 2.74
N GLY A 56 6.84 1.62 3.58
CA GLY A 56 7.71 2.08 4.67
C GLY A 56 8.93 2.87 4.19
N ILE A 57 9.56 2.45 3.09
CA ILE A 57 10.66 3.19 2.46
C ILE A 57 10.15 4.56 1.97
N LEU A 58 9.04 4.61 1.23
CA LEU A 58 8.50 5.87 0.72
C LEU A 58 8.08 6.81 1.85
N ALA A 59 7.51 6.27 2.93
CA ALA A 59 7.17 7.05 4.12
C ALA A 59 8.43 7.61 4.81
N SER A 60 9.53 6.86 4.86
CA SER A 60 10.81 7.36 5.38
C SER A 60 11.39 8.52 4.56
N LEU A 61 11.08 8.56 3.27
CA LEU A 61 11.42 9.63 2.33
C LEU A 61 10.40 10.79 2.35
N LYS A 62 9.34 10.68 3.16
CA LYS A 62 8.26 11.67 3.30
C LYS A 62 7.53 11.99 1.99
N LEU A 63 7.27 10.97 1.18
CA LEU A 63 6.41 11.13 0.00
C LEU A 63 4.96 11.38 0.42
N ASP A 64 4.15 11.87 -0.51
CA ASP A 64 2.75 12.19 -0.27
C ASP A 64 1.90 10.93 0.00
N PRO A 65 0.74 11.05 0.69
CA PRO A 65 -0.11 9.91 1.01
C PRO A 65 -0.59 9.10 -0.20
N ALA A 66 -0.79 9.72 -1.37
CA ALA A 66 -1.22 8.99 -2.56
C ALA A 66 -0.11 8.07 -3.08
N SER A 67 1.15 8.49 -2.98
CA SER A 67 2.32 7.62 -3.24
C SER A 67 2.40 6.45 -2.27
N ILE A 68 2.11 6.67 -0.97
CA ILE A 68 2.11 5.59 0.03
C ILE A 68 0.98 4.57 -0.23
N ILE A 69 -0.22 5.06 -0.53
CA ILE A 69 -1.36 4.20 -0.93
C ILE A 69 -1.02 3.41 -2.19
N THR A 70 -0.42 4.05 -3.20
CA THR A 70 0.00 3.38 -4.44
C THR A 70 1.01 2.26 -4.14
N ALA A 71 2.00 2.50 -3.28
CA ALA A 71 2.97 1.47 -2.90
C ALA A 71 2.33 0.26 -2.21
N LEU A 72 1.28 0.46 -1.40
CA LEU A 72 0.54 -0.66 -0.80
C LEU A 72 -0.22 -1.48 -1.86
N LEU A 73 -0.61 -0.87 -2.98
CA LEU A 73 -1.49 -1.46 -3.98
C LEU A 73 -0.77 -1.93 -5.26
N HIS A 74 0.48 -1.51 -5.51
CA HIS A 74 1.11 -1.56 -6.83
C HIS A 74 1.06 -2.93 -7.52
N ASP A 75 1.42 -4.01 -6.81
CA ASP A 75 1.46 -5.35 -7.40
C ASP A 75 0.08 -6.03 -7.48
N THR A 76 -0.97 -5.45 -6.88
CA THR A 76 -2.26 -6.16 -6.77
C THR A 76 -2.89 -6.48 -8.12
N VAL A 77 -2.68 -5.61 -9.12
CA VAL A 77 -3.18 -5.79 -10.49
C VAL A 77 -2.23 -6.66 -11.31
N GLU A 78 -0.91 -6.44 -11.20
CA GLU A 78 0.11 -7.25 -11.89
C GLU A 78 0.03 -8.73 -11.47
N ASP A 79 -0.15 -8.99 -10.17
CA ASP A 79 -0.28 -10.34 -9.61
C ASP A 79 -1.67 -10.96 -9.85
N GLY A 80 -2.61 -10.22 -10.46
CA GLY A 80 -3.95 -10.69 -10.80
C GLY A 80 -4.87 -10.92 -9.60
N VAL A 81 -4.58 -10.32 -8.44
CA VAL A 81 -5.39 -10.45 -7.22
C VAL A 81 -6.42 -9.32 -7.03
N ALA A 82 -6.32 -8.28 -7.86
CA ALA A 82 -7.29 -7.20 -8.02
C ALA A 82 -7.39 -6.76 -9.48
N THR A 83 -8.43 -6.00 -9.79
CA THR A 83 -8.65 -5.38 -11.09
C THR A 83 -8.55 -3.86 -11.00
N MET A 84 -8.21 -3.20 -12.11
CA MET A 84 -8.21 -1.72 -12.17
C MET A 84 -9.55 -1.11 -11.76
N ALA A 85 -10.67 -1.74 -12.12
CA ALA A 85 -12.00 -1.28 -11.74
C ALA A 85 -12.24 -1.34 -10.21
N GLU A 86 -11.69 -2.35 -9.51
CA GLU A 86 -11.74 -2.40 -8.04
C GLU A 86 -10.90 -1.28 -7.42
N ILE A 87 -9.69 -1.04 -7.95
CA ILE A 87 -8.81 0.02 -7.46
C ILE A 87 -9.46 1.40 -7.64
N GLU A 88 -9.95 1.71 -8.85
CA GLU A 88 -10.62 3.00 -9.12
C GLU A 88 -11.91 3.15 -8.32
N GLY A 89 -12.69 2.08 -8.16
CA GLY A 89 -13.95 2.12 -7.42
C GLY A 89 -13.77 2.37 -5.92
N GLN A 90 -12.67 1.89 -5.33
CA GLN A 90 -12.42 2.01 -3.90
C GLN A 90 -11.52 3.20 -3.53
N PHE A 91 -10.49 3.48 -4.33
CA PHE A 91 -9.47 4.50 -4.01
C PHE A 91 -9.51 5.71 -4.95
N GLY A 92 -10.41 5.70 -5.93
CA GLY A 92 -10.61 6.79 -6.87
C GLY A 92 -9.63 6.81 -8.05
N PRO A 93 -9.89 7.68 -9.04
CA PRO A 93 -9.17 7.68 -10.31
C PRO A 93 -7.73 8.19 -10.22
N VAL A 94 -7.37 8.92 -9.15
CA VAL A 94 -5.98 9.37 -8.95
C VAL A 94 -5.10 8.19 -8.58
N ILE A 95 -5.52 7.40 -7.58
CA ILE A 95 -4.80 6.18 -7.17
C ILE A 95 -4.81 5.15 -8.30
N GLY A 96 -5.94 4.96 -8.99
CA GLY A 96 -6.02 4.09 -10.16
C GLY A 96 -4.94 4.41 -11.20
N ARG A 97 -4.81 5.68 -11.60
CA ARG A 97 -3.75 6.09 -12.56
C ARG A 97 -2.34 5.89 -12.05
N LEU A 98 -2.11 6.05 -10.74
CA LEU A 98 -0.77 5.85 -10.16
C LEU A 98 -0.42 4.37 -10.15
N VAL A 99 -1.35 3.48 -9.78
CA VAL A 99 -1.16 2.02 -9.82
C VAL A 99 -0.95 1.52 -11.25
N GLU A 100 -1.69 2.04 -12.22
CA GLU A 100 -1.50 1.71 -13.64
C GLU A 100 -0.12 2.11 -14.19
N GLY A 101 0.50 3.13 -13.59
CA GLY A 101 1.76 3.71 -14.05
C GLY A 101 3.03 3.06 -13.47
N VAL A 102 2.88 2.09 -12.56
CA VAL A 102 3.99 1.32 -11.97
C VAL A 102 4.23 0.05 -12.78
#